data_AF-A0AAV9VZQ0-F1
#
_entry.id   AF-A0AAV9VZQ0-F1
#
_cell.length_a   1.000
_cell.length_b   1.000
_cell.length_c   1.000
_cell.angle_alpha   90.00
_cell.angle_beta   90.00
_cell.angle_gamma   90.00
#
_symmetry.space_group_name_H-M   'P 1'
#
loop_
_entity.id
_entity.type
_entity.pdbx_description
1 polymer ?
#
loop_
_entity_poly.entity_id
_entity_poly.type
_entity_poly.pdbx_seq_one_letter_code
_entity_poly.pdbx_strand_id
1 'polypeptide(L)'
;MLDQYHPYSLPEDVGGLVRSFSEGSLNTGFVPRALKPRLEACKLEIFPDYVFTDEENLSALERDRLVDHVETVAQKSALNFALAMSWSHTQTALGDDELSPYSIVDAILDFRNLSLQTSISKNADRPSTQALLVERPGAKRIRPHPLQIPGRDTRADFCYCFNPSQPEWSLFYDNWNRSNKAQSYNLSPFDSERAVDIIPCCFVQVEPFSGGYLEAQVQGTELSMATLRNLMQVRSTLGVPDPEGQLVGSSPMDLKPLPFITVVGQIWSLHWAYKREDNTIDIIGPVNIGGTYSYGSIYKLVNAIAKLKDWLETEYGVWVKKWYSECFAQES
;
A
#
# COMPACT_ATOMS: atom_id res chain seq x y z
N MET A 1 -18.50 -37.73 10.04
CA MET A 1 -18.28 -36.76 8.95
C MET A 1 -18.77 -35.38 9.39
N LEU A 2 -18.09 -34.82 10.38
CA LEU A 2 -18.15 -33.40 10.74
C LEU A 2 -16.69 -32.99 10.81
N ASP A 3 -16.04 -32.99 9.63
CA ASP A 3 -14.76 -32.32 9.52
C ASP A 3 -15.03 -30.84 9.75
N GLN A 4 -14.39 -30.39 10.81
CA GLN A 4 -14.33 -29.05 11.35
C GLN A 4 -14.15 -28.03 10.22
N TYR A 5 -15.25 -27.44 9.75
CA TYR A 5 -15.22 -26.14 9.11
C TYR A 5 -14.64 -25.18 10.15
N HIS A 6 -13.34 -24.93 10.11
CA HIS A 6 -12.79 -23.72 10.69
C HIS A 6 -13.25 -22.58 9.78
N PRO A 7 -14.20 -21.72 10.21
CA PRO A 7 -14.82 -20.71 9.34
C PRO A 7 -13.86 -19.58 8.90
N TYR A 8 -12.56 -19.72 9.20
CA TYR A 8 -11.50 -18.74 9.01
C TYR A 8 -10.21 -19.36 8.42
N SER A 9 -10.31 -20.42 7.62
CA SER A 9 -9.15 -20.84 6.82
C SER A 9 -9.03 -19.93 5.60
N LEU A 10 -7.98 -19.10 5.59
CA LEU A 10 -7.57 -18.38 4.38
C LEU A 10 -6.87 -19.37 3.43
N PRO A 11 -6.99 -19.19 2.11
CA PRO A 11 -6.15 -19.92 1.16
C PRO A 11 -4.67 -19.72 1.49
N GLU A 12 -3.84 -20.72 1.17
CA GLU A 12 -2.44 -20.75 1.61
C GLU A 12 -1.61 -19.59 1.03
N ASP A 13 -1.92 -19.11 -0.18
CA ASP A 13 -1.25 -17.95 -0.77
C ASP A 13 -1.60 -16.65 -0.02
N VAL A 14 -2.87 -16.43 0.30
CA VAL A 14 -3.33 -15.30 1.12
C VAL A 14 -2.79 -15.40 2.54
N GLY A 15 -2.83 -16.59 3.14
CA GLY A 15 -2.27 -16.86 4.45
C GLY A 15 -0.75 -16.63 4.48
N GLY A 16 -0.04 -17.05 3.44
CA GLY A 16 1.39 -16.80 3.26
C GLY A 16 1.71 -15.31 3.18
N LEU A 17 0.95 -14.56 2.39
CA LEU A 17 1.05 -13.09 2.30
C LEU A 17 0.86 -12.45 3.68
N VAL A 18 -0.26 -12.74 4.36
CA VAL A 18 -0.55 -12.18 5.69
C VAL A 18 0.54 -12.54 6.71
N ARG A 19 1.07 -13.76 6.66
CA ARG A 19 2.19 -14.19 7.51
C ARG A 19 3.49 -13.44 7.18
N SER A 20 3.76 -13.13 5.92
CA SER A 20 4.95 -12.36 5.51
C SER A 20 4.95 -10.93 6.07
N PHE A 21 3.77 -10.37 6.32
CA PHE A 21 3.58 -9.08 7.00
C PHE A 21 3.28 -9.20 8.50
N SER A 22 3.26 -10.40 9.07
CA SER A 22 2.97 -10.59 10.50
C SER A 22 3.94 -9.83 11.39
N GLU A 23 3.52 -9.52 12.61
CA GLU A 23 4.39 -8.85 13.59
C GLU A 23 5.71 -9.60 13.81
N GLY A 24 5.69 -10.94 13.85
CA GLY A 24 6.92 -11.73 13.97
C GLY A 24 7.89 -11.51 12.80
N SER A 25 7.38 -11.45 11.58
CA SER A 25 8.16 -11.18 10.36
C SER A 25 8.66 -9.73 10.28
N LEU A 26 7.87 -8.78 10.76
CA LEU A 26 8.21 -7.35 10.72
C LEU A 26 9.05 -6.88 11.92
N ASN A 27 9.04 -7.62 13.04
CA ASN A 27 9.79 -7.26 14.26
C ASN A 27 11.23 -7.80 14.26
N THR A 28 11.69 -8.45 13.19
CA THR A 28 13.05 -8.98 13.10
C THR A 28 13.73 -8.51 11.81
N GLY A 29 15.04 -8.29 11.86
CA GLY A 29 15.86 -8.01 10.67
C GLY A 29 15.40 -6.82 9.81
N PHE A 30 14.97 -5.72 10.42
CA PHE A 30 14.48 -4.52 9.71
C PHE A 30 15.43 -3.33 9.78
N VAL A 31 16.55 -3.44 10.50
CA VAL A 31 17.61 -2.44 10.57
C VAL A 31 18.90 -3.04 9.99
N PRO A 32 19.55 -2.43 8.98
CA PRO A 32 20.86 -2.91 8.53
C PRO A 32 21.87 -2.97 9.68
N ARG A 33 22.54 -4.12 9.89
CA ARG A 33 23.52 -4.27 10.99
C ARG A 33 24.66 -3.25 10.91
N ALA A 34 25.04 -2.83 9.71
CA ALA A 34 26.03 -1.79 9.49
C ALA A 34 25.69 -0.44 10.17
N LEU A 35 24.42 -0.18 10.50
CA LEU A 35 23.99 1.01 11.22
C LEU A 35 24.14 0.89 12.75
N LYS A 36 24.35 -0.32 13.29
CA LYS A 36 24.40 -0.57 14.73
C LYS A 36 25.39 0.34 15.47
N PRO A 37 26.66 0.51 15.03
CA PRO A 37 27.59 1.40 15.74
C PRO A 37 27.13 2.87 15.78
N ARG A 38 26.50 3.36 14.70
CA ARG A 38 25.95 4.72 14.63
C ARG A 38 24.77 4.88 15.59
N LEU A 39 23.84 3.93 15.59
CA LEU A 39 22.66 3.96 16.47
C LEU A 39 23.07 3.89 17.95
N GLU A 40 24.04 3.05 18.31
CA GLU A 40 24.60 2.97 19.66
C GLU A 40 25.30 4.27 20.08
N ALA A 41 26.01 4.93 19.16
CA ALA A 41 26.69 6.20 19.43
C ALA A 41 25.68 7.35 19.68
N CYS A 42 24.56 7.37 18.96
CA CYS A 42 23.54 8.41 19.11
C CYS A 42 22.77 8.33 20.44
N LYS A 43 22.74 7.17 21.12
CA LYS A 43 22.01 6.94 22.39
C LYS A 43 20.53 7.35 22.37
N LEU A 44 19.90 7.35 21.20
CA LEU A 44 18.50 7.77 21.02
C LEU A 44 17.52 6.68 21.47
N GLU A 45 17.86 5.42 21.22
CA GLU A 45 17.06 4.24 21.54
C GLU A 45 17.98 3.01 21.67
N ILE A 46 17.57 2.02 22.47
CA ILE A 46 18.28 0.74 22.59
C ILE A 46 17.65 -0.23 21.60
N PHE A 47 18.42 -0.60 20.58
CA PHE A 47 18.01 -1.58 19.57
C PHE A 47 18.43 -2.98 20.01
N PRO A 48 17.49 -3.92 20.22
CA PRO A 48 17.85 -5.29 20.56
C PRO A 48 18.40 -6.01 19.33
N ASP A 49 19.30 -6.98 19.54
CA ASP A 49 20.09 -7.59 18.44
C ASP A 49 19.26 -8.22 17.31
N TYR A 50 18.05 -8.71 17.62
CA TYR A 50 17.18 -9.37 16.66
C TYR A 50 16.58 -8.42 15.60
N VAL A 51 16.61 -7.11 15.82
CA VAL A 51 16.10 -6.13 14.83
C VAL A 51 17.10 -5.90 13.70
N PHE A 52 18.35 -6.30 13.89
CA PHE A 52 19.39 -6.12 12.89
C PHE A 52 19.38 -7.24 11.86
N THR A 53 19.50 -6.88 10.58
CA THR A 53 19.70 -7.81 9.47
C THR A 53 21.14 -7.77 8.97
N ASP A 54 21.66 -8.94 8.64
CA ASP A 54 22.97 -9.12 8.00
C ASP A 54 22.92 -8.88 6.48
N GLU A 55 21.78 -8.44 5.93
CA GLU A 55 21.71 -8.09 4.51
C GLU A 55 22.71 -6.96 4.16
N GLU A 56 23.81 -7.36 3.52
CA GLU A 56 24.90 -6.49 3.09
C GLU A 56 24.57 -5.69 1.82
N ASN A 57 23.37 -5.85 1.28
CA ASN A 57 22.99 -5.38 -0.06
C ASN A 57 22.84 -3.86 -0.18
N LEU A 58 22.81 -3.11 0.94
CA LEU A 58 22.77 -1.65 0.89
C LEU A 58 24.18 -1.07 0.76
N SER A 59 24.39 -0.26 -0.28
CA SER A 59 25.57 0.59 -0.40
C SER A 59 25.69 1.57 0.78
N ALA A 60 26.89 2.10 1.01
CA ALA A 60 27.09 3.09 2.07
C ALA A 60 26.17 4.32 1.91
N LEU A 61 26.01 4.81 0.68
CA LEU A 61 25.12 5.93 0.36
C LEU A 61 23.65 5.64 0.69
N GLU A 62 23.19 4.43 0.41
CA GLU A 62 21.82 3.99 0.72
C GLU A 62 21.58 3.90 2.22
N ARG A 63 22.57 3.42 2.97
CA ARG A 63 22.54 3.40 4.44
C ARG A 63 22.46 4.80 5.03
N ASP A 64 23.27 5.73 4.52
CA ASP A 64 23.24 7.12 4.98
C ASP A 64 21.89 7.78 4.69
N ARG A 65 21.35 7.57 3.48
CA ARG A 65 20.00 8.03 3.11
C ARG A 65 18.91 7.47 4.00
N LEU A 66 19.01 6.20 4.40
CA LEU A 66 18.04 5.61 5.35
C LEU A 66 18.06 6.37 6.67
N VAL A 67 19.25 6.56 7.24
CA VAL A 67 19.36 7.19 8.55
C VAL A 67 18.85 8.63 8.49
N ASP A 68 19.28 9.40 7.49
CA ASP A 68 18.86 10.80 7.32
C ASP A 68 17.34 10.90 7.12
N HIS A 69 16.74 9.93 6.42
CA HIS A 69 15.30 9.85 6.26
C HIS A 69 14.59 9.56 7.58
N VAL A 70 15.04 8.54 8.33
CA VAL A 70 14.46 8.19 9.63
C VAL A 70 14.59 9.34 10.62
N GLU A 71 15.74 10.02 10.67
CA GLU A 71 15.96 11.21 11.50
C GLU A 71 15.00 12.34 11.10
N THR A 72 14.82 12.60 9.80
CA THR A 72 13.88 13.60 9.29
C THR A 72 12.44 13.31 9.72
N VAL A 73 12.00 12.05 9.58
CA VAL A 73 10.66 11.63 9.98
C VAL A 73 10.49 11.75 11.50
N ALA A 74 11.48 11.34 12.28
CA ALA A 74 11.46 11.42 13.73
C ALA A 74 11.32 12.88 14.20
N GLN A 75 12.08 13.80 13.61
CA GLN A 75 12.01 15.23 13.90
C GLN A 75 10.64 15.83 13.56
N LYS A 76 10.11 15.53 12.37
CA LYS A 76 8.76 15.99 11.96
C LYS A 76 7.67 15.45 12.88
N SER A 77 7.75 14.17 13.23
CA SER A 77 6.79 13.52 14.13
C SER A 77 6.84 14.11 15.54
N ALA A 78 8.04 14.34 16.08
CA ALA A 78 8.21 14.96 17.40
C ALA A 78 7.65 16.38 17.43
N LEU A 79 7.90 17.18 16.39
CA LEU A 79 7.37 18.53 16.28
C LEU A 79 5.84 18.54 16.16
N ASN A 80 5.28 17.69 15.30
CA ASN A 80 3.83 17.53 15.16
C ASN A 80 3.17 17.11 16.48
N PHE A 81 3.77 16.16 17.21
CA PHE A 81 3.28 15.72 18.51
C PHE A 81 3.34 16.85 19.56
N ALA A 82 4.45 17.58 19.63
CA ALA A 82 4.61 18.70 20.56
C ALA A 82 3.56 19.79 20.30
N LEU A 83 3.29 20.09 19.02
CA LEU A 83 2.23 21.02 18.63
C LEU A 83 0.84 20.48 19.01
N ALA A 84 0.52 19.23 18.68
CA ALA A 84 -0.76 18.62 19.05
C ALA A 84 -1.00 18.66 20.57
N MET A 85 0.04 18.47 21.38
CA MET A 85 -0.02 18.52 22.84
C MET A 85 -0.09 19.96 23.40
N SER A 86 0.49 20.94 22.72
CA SER A 86 0.44 22.35 23.16
C SER A 86 -0.88 23.04 22.79
N TRP A 87 -1.67 22.44 21.89
CA TRP A 87 -2.91 22.98 21.34
C TRP A 87 -4.14 22.79 22.24
N SER A 88 -3.98 22.99 23.55
CA SER A 88 -5.15 23.07 24.42
C SER A 88 -5.95 24.36 24.23
N HIS A 89 -5.42 25.49 23.73
CA HIS A 89 -6.12 26.80 23.81
C HIS A 89 -6.01 27.81 22.64
N THR A 90 -5.59 27.48 21.40
CA THR A 90 -5.66 28.49 20.30
C THR A 90 -5.74 27.87 18.90
N GLN A 91 -6.95 27.51 18.48
CA GLN A 91 -7.27 27.27 17.07
C GLN A 91 -7.25 28.62 16.34
N THR A 92 -6.12 29.06 15.81
CA THR A 92 -6.07 29.95 14.62
C THR A 92 -4.63 30.26 14.27
N ALA A 93 -4.29 30.10 12.98
CA ALA A 93 -3.19 30.78 12.28
C ALA A 93 -1.81 30.11 12.15
N LEU A 94 -1.70 28.79 12.11
CA LEU A 94 -0.56 28.16 11.41
C LEU A 94 -1.06 27.42 10.17
N GLY A 95 -1.07 28.13 9.04
CA GLY A 95 -1.31 27.59 7.70
C GLY A 95 -0.09 26.88 7.12
N ASP A 96 0.73 26.23 7.96
CA ASP A 96 1.90 25.47 7.50
C ASP A 96 1.49 24.02 7.22
N ASP A 97 1.22 23.74 5.95
CA ASP A 97 1.05 22.38 5.41
C ASP A 97 2.21 21.45 5.78
N GLU A 98 3.40 22.00 6.07
CA GLU A 98 4.61 21.26 6.43
C GLU A 98 4.55 20.52 7.77
N LEU A 99 3.60 20.88 8.65
CA LEU A 99 3.47 20.31 10.00
C LEU A 99 2.20 19.48 10.17
N SER A 100 1.49 19.22 9.07
CA SER A 100 0.30 18.37 9.04
C SER A 100 0.69 16.88 9.21
N PRO A 101 -0.15 16.02 9.85
CA PRO A 101 0.06 14.56 9.86
C PRO A 101 0.29 13.98 8.46
N TYR A 102 -0.37 14.58 7.47
CA TYR A 102 -0.23 14.25 6.05
C TYR A 102 1.21 14.43 5.54
N SER A 103 1.97 15.41 6.04
CA SER A 103 3.36 15.63 5.64
C SER A 103 4.32 14.54 6.13
N ILE A 104 3.99 13.91 7.27
CA ILE A 104 4.73 12.78 7.83
C ILE A 104 4.40 11.52 7.04
N VAL A 105 3.11 11.32 6.74
CA VAL A 105 2.65 10.25 5.86
C VAL A 105 3.33 10.35 4.51
N ASP A 106 3.30 11.53 3.87
CA ASP A 106 4.00 11.79 2.61
C ASP A 106 5.49 11.44 2.69
N ALA A 107 6.18 11.83 3.77
CA ALA A 107 7.59 11.51 3.94
C ALA A 107 7.83 9.99 3.96
N ILE A 108 7.06 9.25 4.77
CA ILE A 108 7.15 7.78 4.84
C ILE A 108 6.83 7.14 3.49
N LEU A 109 5.76 7.58 2.82
CA LEU A 109 5.30 6.98 1.57
C LEU A 109 6.23 7.30 0.38
N ASP A 110 6.88 8.48 0.37
CA ASP A 110 7.81 8.92 -0.67
C ASP A 110 9.21 8.30 -0.52
N PHE A 111 9.52 7.63 0.60
CA PHE A 111 10.79 6.96 0.74
C PHE A 111 10.99 5.91 -0.37
N ARG A 112 11.89 6.24 -1.31
CA ARG A 112 12.24 5.42 -2.47
C ARG A 112 13.46 4.58 -2.15
N ASN A 113 13.42 3.31 -2.56
CA ASN A 113 14.59 2.46 -2.75
C ASN A 113 15.42 2.17 -1.49
N LEU A 114 14.85 1.38 -0.57
CA LEU A 114 15.62 0.37 0.15
C LEU A 114 14.74 -0.86 0.25
N SER A 115 14.77 -1.72 -0.77
CA SER A 115 14.39 -3.11 -0.53
C SER A 115 15.44 -3.65 0.44
N LEU A 116 15.08 -3.71 1.72
CA LEU A 116 15.80 -4.42 2.78
C LEU A 116 15.55 -5.95 2.69
N GLN A 117 14.99 -6.40 1.56
CA GLN A 117 14.77 -7.80 1.24
C GLN A 117 15.22 -8.04 -0.20
N THR A 118 16.49 -8.36 -0.36
CA THR A 118 16.97 -9.06 -1.57
C THR A 118 17.52 -10.43 -1.20
N SER A 119 16.66 -11.23 -0.54
CA SER A 119 16.82 -12.67 -0.37
C SER A 119 15.40 -13.24 -0.19
N ILE A 120 14.69 -13.74 -1.21
CA ILE A 120 14.79 -15.10 -1.76
C ILE A 120 14.10 -15.08 -3.14
N SER A 121 14.88 -14.97 -4.22
CA SER A 121 14.53 -15.59 -5.49
C SER A 121 15.82 -15.82 -6.27
N LYS A 122 16.30 -17.06 -6.25
CA LYS A 122 17.30 -17.54 -7.19
C LYS A 122 16.63 -17.67 -8.55
N ASN A 123 16.42 -16.56 -9.24
CA ASN A 123 16.28 -16.56 -10.70
C ASN A 123 16.68 -15.20 -11.26
N ALA A 124 17.63 -15.27 -12.18
CA ALA A 124 18.38 -14.19 -12.78
C ALA A 124 17.50 -13.28 -13.66
N ASP A 125 18.07 -12.11 -13.96
CA ASP A 125 17.64 -11.12 -14.97
C ASP A 125 16.25 -10.53 -14.79
N ARG A 126 16.13 -9.54 -13.88
CA ARG A 126 15.06 -8.55 -13.97
C ARG A 126 15.66 -7.14 -14.06
N PRO A 127 15.26 -6.33 -15.07
CA PRO A 127 15.55 -4.90 -15.04
C PRO A 127 14.87 -4.29 -13.82
N SER A 128 15.54 -3.34 -13.18
CA SER A 128 15.01 -2.60 -12.03
C SER A 128 13.72 -1.86 -12.41
N THR A 129 12.57 -2.41 -12.04
CA THR A 129 11.26 -1.78 -12.21
C THR A 129 10.81 -1.26 -10.85
N GLN A 130 10.40 0.01 -10.78
CA GLN A 130 9.91 0.67 -9.58
C GLN A 130 8.40 0.77 -9.70
N ALA A 131 7.56 0.29 -8.79
CA ALA A 131 6.22 0.84 -8.61
C ALA A 131 6.41 2.08 -7.77
N LEU A 132 6.39 3.20 -8.47
CA LEU A 132 6.51 4.48 -7.82
C LEU A 132 5.57 5.43 -8.50
N LEU A 133 4.75 6.03 -7.62
CA LEU A 133 4.04 7.30 -7.74
C LEU A 133 3.57 7.63 -9.15
N VAL A 134 2.27 7.83 -9.34
CA VAL A 134 1.76 8.50 -10.54
C VAL A 134 2.52 9.80 -10.78
N GLU A 135 3.50 9.75 -11.69
CA GLU A 135 4.24 10.88 -12.20
C GLU A 135 3.65 11.15 -13.57
N ARG A 136 2.61 11.97 -13.66
CA ARG A 136 2.35 12.66 -14.94
C ARG A 136 3.48 13.67 -15.16
N PRO A 137 3.95 13.90 -16.41
CA PRO A 137 4.91 14.95 -16.69
C PRO A 137 4.25 16.30 -16.33
N GLY A 138 4.62 16.88 -15.18
CA GLY A 138 4.08 18.14 -14.67
C GLY A 138 3.49 18.09 -13.25
N ALA A 139 3.22 16.92 -12.67
CA ALA A 139 2.70 16.80 -11.31
C ALA A 139 3.78 16.29 -10.34
N LYS A 140 4.50 17.22 -9.70
CA LYS A 140 5.36 16.91 -8.55
C LYS A 140 4.47 16.46 -7.37
N ARG A 141 4.75 15.26 -6.83
CA ARG A 141 4.22 14.61 -5.60
C ARG A 141 2.89 13.85 -5.73
N ILE A 142 2.73 12.76 -4.94
CA ILE A 142 1.40 12.35 -4.43
C ILE A 142 0.90 13.60 -3.73
N ARG A 143 -0.05 14.29 -4.34
CA ARG A 143 -0.78 15.31 -3.59
C ARG A 143 -1.93 14.58 -2.90
N PRO A 144 -2.23 14.90 -1.64
CA PRO A 144 -3.48 14.50 -1.03
C PRO A 144 -4.60 15.06 -1.92
N HIS A 145 -5.14 14.20 -2.74
CA HIS A 145 -6.29 14.50 -3.57
C HIS A 145 -7.36 13.55 -3.10
N PRO A 146 -8.36 14.04 -2.36
CA PRO A 146 -9.41 13.18 -1.86
C PRO A 146 -10.09 12.48 -3.04
N LEU A 147 -9.90 11.17 -3.13
CA LEU A 147 -10.58 10.34 -4.13
C LEU A 147 -11.92 9.94 -3.55
N GLN A 148 -13.01 10.56 -4.02
CA GLN A 148 -14.35 10.33 -3.50
C GLN A 148 -15.02 9.14 -4.19
N ILE A 149 -15.67 8.26 -3.43
CA ILE A 149 -16.49 7.19 -4.01
C ILE A 149 -17.80 7.80 -4.57
N PRO A 150 -18.23 7.47 -5.81
CA PRO A 150 -19.50 7.94 -6.37
C PRO A 150 -20.68 7.68 -5.44
N GLY A 151 -21.43 8.74 -5.16
CA GLY A 151 -22.63 8.67 -4.31
C GLY A 151 -22.34 8.40 -2.82
N ARG A 152 -21.09 8.53 -2.36
CA ARG A 152 -20.72 8.47 -0.94
C ARG A 152 -19.78 9.62 -0.58
N ASP A 153 -19.77 10.00 0.69
CA ASP A 153 -18.86 11.03 1.20
C ASP A 153 -17.46 10.48 1.55
N THR A 154 -17.28 9.16 1.47
CA THR A 154 -16.01 8.47 1.72
C THR A 154 -14.94 8.88 0.71
N ARG A 155 -13.77 9.26 1.22
CA ARG A 155 -12.62 9.73 0.44
C ARG A 155 -11.38 8.94 0.82
N ALA A 156 -10.46 8.76 -0.13
CA ALA A 156 -9.12 8.29 0.20
C ALA A 156 -8.16 9.46 0.44
N ASP A 157 -7.44 9.46 1.57
CA ASP A 157 -6.39 10.45 1.82
C ASP A 157 -5.18 10.24 0.91
N PHE A 158 -4.70 9.00 0.83
CA PHE A 158 -3.67 8.60 -0.13
C PHE A 158 -4.04 7.28 -0.82
N CYS A 159 -3.52 7.12 -2.03
CA CYS A 159 -3.71 5.94 -2.86
C CYS A 159 -2.43 5.62 -3.62
N TYR A 160 -1.90 4.40 -3.44
CA TYR A 160 -0.93 3.82 -4.35
C TYR A 160 -1.62 3.32 -5.60
N CYS A 161 -1.03 3.61 -6.75
CA CYS A 161 -1.50 3.20 -8.05
C CYS A 161 -0.31 3.02 -9.00
N PHE A 162 -0.51 2.24 -10.07
CA PHE A 162 0.51 2.06 -11.10
C PHE A 162 0.72 3.36 -11.89
N ASN A 163 1.98 3.65 -12.20
CA ASN A 163 2.34 4.90 -12.86
C ASN A 163 2.22 4.76 -14.39
N PRO A 164 1.29 5.49 -15.03
CA PRO A 164 1.09 5.39 -16.48
C PRO A 164 2.28 5.86 -17.31
N SER A 165 3.20 6.65 -16.73
CA SER A 165 4.40 7.10 -17.44
C SER A 165 5.51 6.03 -17.48
N GLN A 166 5.38 4.94 -16.71
CA GLN A 166 6.36 3.87 -16.74
C GLN A 166 6.14 2.99 -17.97
N PRO A 167 7.20 2.61 -18.72
CA PRO A 167 7.06 1.84 -19.96
C PRO A 167 6.19 0.60 -19.80
N GLU A 168 6.34 -0.11 -18.68
CA GLU A 168 5.59 -1.34 -18.40
C GLU A 168 4.07 -1.17 -18.18
N TRP A 169 3.63 0.02 -17.77
CA TRP A 169 2.22 0.33 -17.52
C TRP A 169 1.63 1.27 -18.57
N SER A 170 2.46 2.07 -19.26
CA SER A 170 2.04 2.97 -20.33
C SER A 170 1.28 2.23 -21.43
N LEU A 171 1.84 1.13 -21.94
CA LEU A 171 1.20 0.29 -22.95
C LEU A 171 -0.14 -0.27 -22.47
N PHE A 172 -0.22 -0.65 -21.18
CA PHE A 172 -1.45 -1.12 -20.57
C PHE A 172 -2.53 -0.02 -20.61
N TYR A 173 -2.21 1.18 -20.15
CA TYR A 173 -3.17 2.29 -20.11
C TYR A 173 -3.57 2.75 -21.51
N ASP A 174 -2.64 2.75 -22.45
CA ASP A 174 -2.91 3.07 -23.85
C ASP A 174 -3.83 2.05 -24.52
N ASN A 175 -3.69 0.76 -24.20
CA ASN A 175 -4.59 -0.28 -24.68
C ASN A 175 -5.99 -0.10 -24.08
N TRP A 176 -6.08 0.11 -22.77
CA TRP A 176 -7.36 0.35 -22.09
C TRP A 176 -8.09 1.55 -22.66
N ASN A 177 -7.41 2.69 -22.76
CA ASN A 177 -7.99 3.93 -23.27
C ASN A 177 -8.45 3.81 -24.72
N ARG A 178 -7.85 2.90 -25.52
CA ARG A 178 -8.29 2.62 -26.89
C ARG A 178 -9.56 1.78 -26.90
N SER A 179 -9.59 0.67 -26.17
CA SER A 179 -10.75 -0.23 -26.14
C SER A 179 -11.96 0.38 -25.42
N ASN A 180 -11.72 1.16 -24.37
CA ASN A 180 -12.76 1.71 -23.51
C ASN A 180 -13.47 2.96 -24.08
N LYS A 181 -12.95 3.58 -25.15
CA LYS A 181 -13.62 4.71 -25.83
C LYS A 181 -15.06 4.40 -26.27
N ALA A 182 -15.41 3.12 -26.41
CA ALA A 182 -16.73 2.68 -26.81
C ALA A 182 -17.70 2.40 -25.65
N GLN A 183 -17.21 2.17 -24.42
CA GLN A 183 -18.03 1.56 -23.35
C GLN A 183 -18.08 2.35 -22.02
N SER A 184 -17.26 3.41 -21.86
CA SER A 184 -17.32 4.35 -20.72
C SER A 184 -17.15 3.73 -19.32
N TYR A 185 -16.32 2.67 -19.17
CA TYR A 185 -16.02 2.09 -17.87
C TYR A 185 -14.79 2.71 -17.23
N ASN A 186 -14.75 2.83 -15.90
CA ASN A 186 -13.61 3.41 -15.20
C ASN A 186 -12.77 2.30 -14.56
N LEU A 187 -11.44 2.39 -14.65
CA LEU A 187 -10.54 1.51 -13.88
C LEU A 187 -10.65 1.79 -12.38
N SER A 188 -11.00 3.04 -12.05
CA SER A 188 -11.16 3.50 -10.69
C SER A 188 -12.62 3.51 -10.27
N PRO A 189 -12.92 3.09 -9.03
CA PRO A 189 -14.24 3.24 -8.43
C PRO A 189 -14.53 4.68 -7.98
N PHE A 190 -13.69 5.67 -8.27
CA PHE A 190 -13.78 7.03 -7.72
C PHE A 190 -14.42 8.02 -8.70
N ASP A 191 -15.23 8.93 -8.16
CA ASP A 191 -15.81 10.07 -8.86
C ASP A 191 -14.77 11.21 -8.96
N SER A 192 -13.79 11.02 -9.84
CA SER A 192 -12.73 11.99 -10.08
C SER A 192 -12.18 11.86 -11.48
N GLU A 193 -12.24 12.95 -12.25
CA GLU A 193 -11.68 13.04 -13.61
C GLU A 193 -10.19 12.65 -13.67
N ARG A 194 -9.45 12.85 -12.57
CA ARG A 194 -8.02 12.53 -12.49
C ARG A 194 -7.75 11.07 -12.17
N ALA A 195 -8.76 10.36 -11.66
CA ALA A 195 -8.65 8.99 -11.22
C ALA A 195 -9.38 8.02 -12.15
N VAL A 196 -10.19 8.46 -13.10
CA VAL A 196 -10.98 7.60 -14.02
C VAL A 196 -10.20 6.37 -14.52
N ASP A 197 -8.94 6.59 -14.90
CA ASP A 197 -8.07 5.56 -15.46
C ASP A 197 -6.98 5.08 -14.50
N ILE A 198 -7.05 5.31 -13.18
CA ILE A 198 -6.06 4.73 -12.26
C ILE A 198 -6.49 3.34 -11.80
N ILE A 199 -5.51 2.49 -11.48
CA ILE A 199 -5.74 1.21 -10.81
C ILE A 199 -5.33 1.39 -9.35
N PRO A 200 -6.28 1.48 -8.41
CA PRO A 200 -5.96 1.55 -6.99
C PRO A 200 -5.32 0.25 -6.53
N CYS A 201 -4.17 0.35 -5.87
CA CYS A 201 -3.36 -0.78 -5.42
C CYS A 201 -3.30 -0.87 -3.90
N CYS A 202 -3.32 0.27 -3.20
CA CYS A 202 -3.35 0.34 -1.74
C CYS A 202 -3.88 1.70 -1.30
N PHE A 203 -4.69 1.74 -0.26
CA PHE A 203 -5.15 3.00 0.34
C PHE A 203 -4.39 3.32 1.62
N VAL A 204 -4.28 4.60 1.96
CA VAL A 204 -3.84 5.04 3.29
C VAL A 204 -4.87 6.03 3.82
N GLN A 205 -5.45 5.73 4.97
CA GLN A 205 -6.38 6.60 5.70
C GLN A 205 -5.69 7.19 6.92
N VAL A 206 -5.83 8.50 7.12
CA VAL A 206 -5.08 9.26 8.11
C VAL A 206 -6.03 9.97 9.05
N GLU A 207 -6.03 9.52 10.30
CA GLU A 207 -6.76 10.14 11.38
C GLU A 207 -5.79 10.82 12.38
N PRO A 208 -6.16 11.99 12.93
CA PRO A 208 -5.36 12.64 13.95
C PRO A 208 -5.30 11.80 15.24
N PHE A 209 -4.48 12.21 16.21
CA PHE A 209 -4.40 11.54 17.52
C PHE A 209 -5.74 11.42 18.27
N SER A 210 -6.62 12.39 18.05
CA SER A 210 -7.98 12.40 18.61
C SER A 210 -8.99 11.64 17.76
N GLY A 211 -8.61 11.23 16.55
CA GLY A 211 -9.47 10.51 15.62
C GLY A 211 -9.68 9.06 16.06
N GLY A 212 -10.77 8.47 15.58
CA GLY A 212 -11.10 7.09 15.89
C GLY A 212 -10.41 6.12 14.93
N TYR A 213 -9.65 5.16 15.45
CA TYR A 213 -9.15 4.05 14.63
C TYR A 213 -10.27 3.33 13.85
N LEU A 214 -11.46 3.22 14.46
CA LEU A 214 -12.63 2.64 13.80
C LEU A 214 -13.03 3.42 12.54
N GLU A 215 -12.91 4.75 12.55
CA GLU A 215 -13.26 5.60 11.41
C GLU A 215 -12.29 5.35 10.24
N ALA A 216 -10.98 5.42 10.49
CA ALA A 216 -9.96 5.09 9.50
C ALA A 216 -10.17 3.69 8.90
N GLN A 217 -10.48 2.71 9.76
CA GLN A 217 -10.71 1.33 9.36
C GLN A 217 -11.96 1.19 8.49
N VAL A 218 -13.07 1.83 8.86
CA VAL A 218 -14.32 1.80 8.09
C VAL A 218 -14.09 2.45 6.72
N GLN A 219 -13.48 3.63 6.67
CA GLN A 219 -13.19 4.30 5.39
C GLN A 219 -12.28 3.44 4.49
N GLY A 220 -11.18 2.90 5.04
CA GLY A 220 -10.27 2.01 4.31
C GLY A 220 -10.96 0.75 3.80
N THR A 221 -11.86 0.18 4.60
CA THR A 221 -12.70 -0.97 4.23
C THR A 221 -13.64 -0.62 3.08
N GLU A 222 -14.35 0.50 3.14
CA GLU A 222 -15.28 0.92 2.10
C GLU A 222 -14.59 1.18 0.76
N LEU A 223 -13.43 1.85 0.77
CA LEU A 223 -12.61 2.09 -0.42
C LEU A 223 -12.15 0.77 -1.05
N SER A 224 -11.72 -0.17 -0.21
CA SER A 224 -11.25 -1.48 -0.67
C SER A 224 -12.39 -2.31 -1.26
N MET A 225 -13.55 -2.32 -0.60
CA MET A 225 -14.75 -2.99 -1.12
C MET A 225 -15.24 -2.37 -2.42
N ALA A 226 -15.23 -1.05 -2.55
CA ALA A 226 -15.61 -0.36 -3.78
C ALA A 226 -14.67 -0.73 -4.93
N THR A 227 -13.37 -0.82 -4.67
CA THR A 227 -12.36 -1.22 -5.65
C THR A 227 -12.55 -2.66 -6.10
N LEU A 228 -12.68 -3.61 -5.15
CA LEU A 228 -12.89 -5.02 -5.49
C LEU A 228 -14.19 -5.22 -6.29
N ARG A 229 -15.28 -4.53 -5.93
CA ARG A 229 -16.54 -4.56 -6.68
C ARG A 229 -16.40 -3.96 -8.07
N ASN A 230 -15.67 -2.85 -8.22
CA ASN A 230 -15.44 -2.24 -9.53
C ASN A 230 -14.66 -3.19 -10.44
N LEU A 231 -13.60 -3.84 -9.93
CA LEU A 231 -12.86 -4.85 -10.69
C LEU A 231 -13.78 -6.00 -11.13
N MET A 232 -14.62 -6.52 -10.24
CA MET A 232 -15.60 -7.55 -10.59
C MET A 232 -16.57 -7.10 -11.68
N GLN A 233 -17.10 -5.87 -11.57
CA GLN A 233 -18.02 -5.30 -12.55
C GLN A 233 -17.36 -5.08 -13.92
N VAL A 234 -16.14 -4.55 -13.94
CA VAL A 234 -15.36 -4.37 -15.18
C VAL A 234 -15.22 -5.72 -15.90
N ARG A 235 -14.80 -6.78 -15.19
CA ARG A 235 -14.63 -8.10 -15.81
C ARG A 235 -15.95 -8.75 -16.23
N SER A 236 -17.03 -8.63 -15.45
CA SER A 236 -18.32 -9.20 -15.88
C SER A 236 -18.81 -8.55 -17.17
N THR A 237 -18.53 -7.26 -17.34
CA THR A 237 -18.99 -6.49 -18.49
C THR A 237 -18.16 -6.74 -19.75
N LEU A 238 -16.85 -6.98 -19.60
CA LEU A 238 -15.97 -7.39 -20.71
C LEU A 238 -16.26 -8.81 -21.24
N GLY A 239 -17.21 -9.53 -20.63
CA GLY A 239 -17.73 -10.78 -21.19
C GLY A 239 -16.73 -11.93 -21.22
N VAL A 240 -15.67 -11.87 -20.42
CA VAL A 240 -14.57 -12.85 -20.40
C VAL A 240 -15.14 -14.22 -20.05
N PRO A 241 -15.26 -15.17 -21.00
CA PRO A 241 -15.71 -16.51 -20.70
C PRO A 241 -14.69 -17.19 -19.79
N ASP A 242 -15.22 -18.04 -18.94
CA ASP A 242 -14.44 -18.95 -18.12
C ASP A 242 -13.45 -19.76 -19.00
N PRO A 243 -12.25 -20.16 -18.53
CA PRO A 243 -11.40 -21.15 -19.21
C PRO A 243 -12.13 -22.40 -19.72
N GLU A 244 -13.30 -22.74 -19.17
CA GLU A 244 -14.15 -23.85 -19.63
C GLU A 244 -15.22 -23.46 -20.68
N GLY A 245 -15.20 -22.24 -21.21
CA GLY A 245 -16.12 -21.78 -22.25
C GLY A 245 -17.57 -21.56 -21.80
N GLN A 246 -17.83 -21.56 -20.48
CA GLN A 246 -19.13 -21.22 -19.93
C GLN A 246 -19.32 -19.70 -19.84
N LEU A 247 -20.51 -19.24 -20.24
CA LEU A 247 -20.96 -17.86 -20.06
C LEU A 247 -20.97 -17.52 -18.57
N VAL A 248 -20.17 -16.51 -18.23
CA VAL A 248 -19.90 -15.86 -16.94
C VAL A 248 -20.92 -16.13 -15.83
N GLY A 249 -20.48 -16.89 -14.82
CA GLY A 249 -21.18 -17.09 -13.55
C GLY A 249 -20.55 -18.14 -12.62
N SER A 250 -19.68 -19.02 -13.13
CA SER A 250 -19.28 -20.26 -12.43
C SER A 250 -17.81 -20.37 -11.98
N SER A 251 -16.78 -19.93 -12.74
CA SER A 251 -15.41 -19.97 -12.19
C SER A 251 -15.14 -18.83 -11.21
N PRO A 252 -14.64 -19.14 -10.00
CA PRO A 252 -14.27 -18.13 -9.01
C PRO A 252 -13.16 -17.23 -9.58
N MET A 253 -13.44 -15.93 -9.60
CA MET A 253 -12.44 -14.92 -9.91
C MET A 253 -11.42 -14.88 -8.77
N ASP A 254 -10.20 -15.32 -9.05
CA ASP A 254 -9.06 -15.22 -8.14
C ASP A 254 -8.62 -13.74 -8.07
N LEU A 255 -9.28 -12.98 -7.18
CA LEU A 255 -8.89 -11.62 -6.86
C LEU A 255 -7.80 -11.65 -5.80
N LYS A 256 -6.66 -10.99 -6.09
CA LYS A 256 -5.63 -10.81 -5.07
C LYS A 256 -6.13 -9.88 -3.95
N PRO A 257 -5.73 -10.13 -2.69
CA PRO A 257 -6.07 -9.25 -1.57
C PRO A 257 -5.64 -7.81 -1.85
N LEU A 258 -6.50 -6.86 -1.51
CA LEU A 258 -6.24 -5.43 -1.68
C LEU A 258 -5.80 -4.83 -0.34
N PRO A 259 -4.55 -4.36 -0.20
CA PRO A 259 -4.09 -3.78 1.04
C PRO A 259 -4.69 -2.39 1.28
N PHE A 260 -4.86 -2.03 2.54
CA PHE A 260 -5.02 -0.65 2.97
C PHE A 260 -4.34 -0.42 4.31
N ILE A 261 -3.93 0.82 4.54
CA ILE A 261 -3.21 1.25 5.73
C ILE A 261 -4.07 2.24 6.49
N THR A 262 -4.15 2.09 7.80
CA THR A 262 -4.69 3.11 8.71
C THR A 262 -3.55 3.75 9.48
N VAL A 263 -3.54 5.07 9.53
CA VAL A 263 -2.60 5.89 10.30
C VAL A 263 -3.42 6.65 11.34
N VAL A 264 -3.23 6.35 12.61
CA VAL A 264 -3.94 7.03 13.70
C VAL A 264 -2.91 7.64 14.65
N GLY A 265 -2.76 8.96 14.59
CA GLY A 265 -1.66 9.66 15.25
C GLY A 265 -0.30 9.13 14.76
N GLN A 266 0.41 8.40 15.63
CA GLN A 266 1.74 7.83 15.32
C GLN A 266 1.72 6.33 15.01
N ILE A 267 0.55 5.67 15.06
CA ILE A 267 0.44 4.22 14.91
C ILE A 267 -0.03 3.88 13.50
N TRP A 268 0.67 2.94 12.86
CA TRP A 268 0.39 2.49 11.51
C TRP A 268 0.00 1.03 11.50
N SER A 269 -1.14 0.72 10.88
CA SER A 269 -1.64 -0.65 10.75
C SER A 269 -1.96 -0.98 9.31
N LEU A 270 -1.59 -2.19 8.89
CA LEU A 270 -1.91 -2.75 7.58
C LEU A 270 -3.10 -3.71 7.70
N HIS A 271 -3.98 -3.64 6.71
CA HIS A 271 -5.14 -4.49 6.54
C HIS A 271 -5.20 -5.01 5.12
N TRP A 272 -5.94 -6.08 4.92
CA TRP A 272 -6.18 -6.67 3.60
C TRP A 272 -7.67 -6.91 3.41
N ALA A 273 -8.23 -6.37 2.34
CA ALA A 273 -9.55 -6.76 1.87
C ALA A 273 -9.42 -7.96 0.94
N TYR A 274 -10.06 -9.07 1.28
CA TYR A 274 -9.96 -10.32 0.54
C TYR A 274 -11.34 -10.83 0.17
N LYS A 275 -11.55 -11.11 -1.12
CA LYS A 275 -12.81 -11.67 -1.62
C LYS A 275 -12.77 -13.21 -1.50
N ARG A 276 -13.72 -13.77 -0.75
CA ARG A 276 -13.94 -15.23 -0.66
C ARG A 276 -14.61 -15.79 -1.92
N GLU A 277 -14.63 -17.12 -2.00
CA GLU A 277 -15.31 -17.87 -3.05
C GLU A 277 -16.82 -17.57 -3.11
N ASP A 278 -17.46 -17.39 -1.94
CA ASP A 278 -18.88 -17.04 -1.81
C ASP A 278 -19.20 -15.55 -2.13
N ASN A 279 -18.22 -14.81 -2.65
CA ASN A 279 -18.28 -13.37 -2.94
C ASN A 279 -18.41 -12.45 -1.72
N THR A 280 -18.29 -12.98 -0.50
CA THR A 280 -18.10 -12.13 0.68
C THR A 280 -16.69 -11.52 0.67
N ILE A 281 -16.53 -10.36 1.30
CA ILE A 281 -15.24 -9.69 1.44
C ILE A 281 -14.88 -9.68 2.91
N ASP A 282 -13.79 -10.37 3.25
CA ASP A 282 -13.18 -10.34 4.58
C ASP A 282 -12.21 -9.18 4.69
N ILE A 283 -12.11 -8.62 5.89
CA ILE A 283 -11.06 -7.67 6.25
C ILE A 283 -10.12 -8.37 7.24
N ILE A 284 -8.88 -8.60 6.80
CA ILE A 284 -7.84 -9.29 7.55
C ILE A 284 -6.91 -8.24 8.18
N GLY A 285 -6.67 -8.33 9.48
CA GLY A 285 -5.86 -7.38 10.25
C GLY A 285 -6.58 -6.93 11.53
N PRO A 286 -6.10 -5.86 12.20
CA PRO A 286 -4.90 -5.07 11.86
C PRO A 286 -3.59 -5.83 12.05
N VAL A 287 -2.58 -5.46 11.27
CA VAL A 287 -1.19 -5.80 11.55
C VAL A 287 -0.41 -4.54 11.84
N ASN A 288 0.20 -4.43 13.02
CA ASN A 288 1.02 -3.28 13.38
C ASN A 288 2.32 -3.29 12.57
N ILE A 289 2.44 -2.35 11.63
CA ILE A 289 3.60 -2.21 10.75
C ILE A 289 4.64 -1.22 11.27
N GLY A 290 4.45 -0.66 12.46
CA GLY A 290 5.35 0.31 13.09
C GLY A 290 4.65 1.63 13.36
N GLY A 291 5.43 2.70 13.38
CA GLY A 291 4.91 4.02 13.72
C GLY A 291 5.99 5.09 13.77
N THR A 292 5.60 6.30 14.15
CA THR A 292 6.49 7.47 14.15
C THR A 292 6.82 7.98 15.55
N TYR A 293 6.63 7.14 16.58
CA TYR A 293 6.87 7.45 17.99
C TYR A 293 8.27 7.08 18.51
N SER A 294 9.03 6.26 17.78
CA SER A 294 10.43 5.92 18.09
C SER A 294 11.23 5.64 16.82
N TYR A 295 12.56 5.65 16.90
CA TYR A 295 13.41 5.34 15.74
C TYR A 295 13.19 3.89 15.28
N GLY A 296 13.15 2.93 16.21
CA GLY A 296 12.86 1.53 15.93
C GLY A 296 11.53 1.34 15.21
N SER A 297 10.51 2.07 15.63
CA SER A 297 9.19 2.04 14.99
C SER A 297 9.19 2.63 13.59
N ILE A 298 9.99 3.68 13.34
CA ILE A 298 10.13 4.28 12.01
C ILE A 298 10.91 3.34 11.08
N TYR A 299 12.01 2.73 11.54
CA TYR A 299 12.74 1.72 10.77
C TYR A 299 11.83 0.54 10.38
N LYS A 300 11.06 0.03 11.34
CA LYS A 300 10.07 -1.03 11.10
C LYS A 300 9.05 -0.60 10.04
N LEU A 301 8.52 0.62 10.16
CA LEU A 301 7.55 1.18 9.23
C LEU A 301 8.11 1.32 7.81
N VAL A 302 9.29 1.92 7.67
CA VAL A 302 9.97 2.08 6.38
C VAL A 302 10.20 0.72 5.72
N ASN A 303 10.67 -0.27 6.50
CA ASN A 303 10.85 -1.64 6.01
C ASN A 303 9.53 -2.28 5.56
N ALA A 304 8.46 -2.16 6.35
CA ALA A 304 7.15 -2.71 5.99
C ALA A 304 6.57 -2.07 4.72
N ILE A 305 6.69 -0.75 4.56
CA ILE A 305 6.27 -0.04 3.35
C ILE A 305 7.11 -0.48 2.14
N ALA A 306 8.42 -0.68 2.30
CA ALA A 306 9.28 -1.19 1.24
C ALA A 306 8.87 -2.61 0.81
N LYS A 307 8.61 -3.52 1.76
CA LYS A 307 8.10 -4.86 1.47
C LYS A 307 6.75 -4.83 0.75
N LEU A 308 5.85 -3.93 1.17
CA LEU A 308 4.54 -3.78 0.53
C LEU A 308 4.68 -3.31 -0.93
N LYS A 309 5.55 -2.33 -1.18
CA LYS A 309 5.84 -1.87 -2.55
C LYS A 309 6.40 -2.99 -3.42
N ASP A 310 7.38 -3.75 -2.92
CA ASP A 310 7.94 -4.90 -3.64
C ASP A 310 6.87 -5.95 -3.99
N TRP A 311 5.98 -6.28 -3.04
CA TRP A 311 4.85 -7.18 -3.31
C TRP A 311 3.88 -6.61 -4.36
N LEU A 312 3.56 -5.31 -4.26
CA LEU A 312 2.69 -4.62 -5.23
C LEU A 312 3.28 -4.65 -6.65
N GLU A 313 4.61 -4.57 -6.77
CA GLU A 313 5.34 -4.63 -8.03
C GLU A 313 5.39 -6.03 -8.62
N THR A 314 5.83 -6.98 -7.80
CA THR A 314 6.29 -8.29 -8.26
C THR A 314 5.19 -9.33 -8.33
N GLU A 315 4.20 -9.25 -7.44
CA GLU A 315 3.09 -10.21 -7.37
C GLU A 315 1.78 -9.56 -7.81
N TYR A 316 1.36 -8.46 -7.16
CA TYR A 316 0.08 -7.81 -7.46
C TYR A 316 0.07 -7.23 -8.87
N GLY A 317 1.13 -6.53 -9.29
CA GLY A 317 1.26 -5.97 -10.62
C GLY A 317 1.26 -7.01 -11.73
N VAL A 318 1.93 -8.16 -11.51
CA VAL A 318 1.88 -9.29 -12.44
C VAL A 318 0.47 -9.85 -12.54
N TRP A 319 -0.23 -10.00 -11.41
CA TRP A 319 -1.62 -10.43 -11.39
C TRP A 319 -2.53 -9.45 -12.13
N VAL A 320 -2.42 -8.13 -11.92
CA VAL A 320 -3.23 -7.12 -12.63
C VAL A 320 -3.03 -7.21 -14.15
N LYS A 321 -1.77 -7.31 -14.61
CA LYS A 321 -1.46 -7.47 -16.04
C LYS A 321 -2.07 -8.74 -16.62
N LYS A 322 -2.01 -9.86 -15.88
CA LYS A 322 -2.63 -11.13 -16.28
C LYS A 322 -4.15 -11.02 -16.33
N TRP A 323 -4.77 -10.56 -15.25
CA TRP A 323 -6.22 -10.37 -15.11
C TRP A 323 -6.77 -9.56 -16.28
N TYR A 324 -6.05 -8.51 -16.68
CA TYR A 324 -6.42 -7.69 -17.81
C TYR A 324 -6.18 -8.36 -19.16
N SER A 325 -5.04 -9.03 -19.34
CA SER A 325 -4.75 -9.73 -20.61
C SER A 325 -5.83 -10.76 -20.93
N GLU A 326 -6.34 -11.46 -19.91
CA GLU A 326 -7.50 -12.35 -20.04
C GLU A 326 -8.76 -11.61 -20.49
N CYS A 327 -8.95 -10.36 -20.08
CA CYS A 327 -10.08 -9.54 -20.49
C CYS A 327 -10.04 -9.07 -21.95
N PHE A 328 -8.85 -8.96 -22.58
CA PHE A 328 -8.70 -8.40 -23.93
C PHE A 328 -8.21 -9.38 -25.00
N ALA A 329 -7.81 -10.61 -24.62
CA ALA A 329 -7.33 -11.63 -25.57
C ALA A 329 -8.41 -12.16 -26.54
N GLN A 330 -9.63 -11.61 -26.53
CA GLN A 330 -10.75 -12.07 -27.36
C GLN A 330 -11.09 -11.16 -28.54
N GLU A 331 -10.41 -10.02 -28.71
CA GLU A 331 -10.66 -9.07 -29.80
C GLU A 331 -9.72 -9.23 -31.02
N SER A 332 -8.85 -10.24 -31.06
CA SER A 332 -7.88 -10.51 -32.15
C SER A 332 -8.17 -11.81 -32.90
#